data_AF-A0AAJ0H591-F1
#
_entry.id   AF-A0AAJ0H591-F1
#
_cell.length_a   1.000
_cell.length_b   1.000
_cell.length_c   1.000
_cell.angle_alpha   90.00
_cell.angle_beta   90.00
_cell.angle_gamma   90.00
#
_symmetry.space_group_name_H-M   'P 1'
#
loop_
_entity.id
_entity.type
_entity.pdbx_description
1 polymer ?
#
loop_
_entity_poly.entity_id
_entity_poly.type
_entity_poly.pdbx_seq_one_letter_code
_entity_poly.pdbx_strand_id
1 'polypeptide(L)'
;MRALHRHILESLPTKRHRSRLRKSHGAARIHNTHPELGDLCNAADQAVQEYQTSLNDLSARIQKYVAHFREGGSGNAVKDVGMKLRWHIREKDAIVKFRNSIATHTSALNILLASVTRTTIREIIQSFGTLQTTCIEIRDSILKLLHSNNNILKALREIQSGLPSTLERNLIQEPFILEDAIGRIAPVPLQFIDS
;
A
#
# COMPACT_ATOMS: atom_id res chain seq x y z
N MET A 1 -9.76 -42.39 -21.10
CA MET A 1 -8.59 -42.25 -20.21
C MET A 1 -7.36 -41.55 -20.83
N ARG A 2 -7.18 -41.51 -22.16
CA ARG A 2 -6.05 -40.78 -22.78
C ARG A 2 -6.11 -39.25 -22.62
N ALA A 3 -7.31 -38.68 -22.46
CA ALA A 3 -7.50 -37.23 -22.24
C ALA A 3 -7.05 -36.78 -20.84
N LEU A 4 -7.33 -37.59 -19.80
CA LEU A 4 -6.93 -37.29 -18.42
C LEU A 4 -5.41 -37.38 -18.21
N HIS A 5 -4.77 -38.34 -18.89
CA HIS A 5 -3.31 -38.50 -18.88
C HIS A 5 -2.57 -37.33 -19.56
N ARG A 6 -3.15 -36.77 -20.63
CA ARG A 6 -2.59 -35.60 -21.33
C ARG A 6 -2.72 -34.32 -20.48
N HIS A 7 -3.87 -34.14 -19.84
CA HIS A 7 -4.12 -32.97 -19.00
C HIS A 7 -3.31 -32.95 -17.68
N ILE A 8 -3.00 -34.12 -17.12
CA ILE A 8 -2.13 -34.25 -15.94
C ILE A 8 -0.65 -34.02 -16.29
N LEU A 9 -0.21 -34.40 -17.49
CA LEU A 9 1.17 -34.16 -17.95
C LEU A 9 1.40 -32.71 -18.40
N GLU A 10 0.38 -32.03 -18.94
CA GLU A 10 0.45 -30.62 -19.32
C GLU A 10 0.32 -29.65 -18.13
N SER A 11 -0.25 -30.10 -16.99
CA SER A 11 -0.38 -29.28 -15.77
C SER A 11 0.77 -29.45 -14.77
N LEU A 12 1.75 -30.29 -15.07
CA LEU A 12 2.97 -30.42 -14.28
C LEU A 12 3.89 -29.22 -14.57
N PRO A 13 4.20 -28.36 -13.58
CA PRO A 13 5.15 -27.28 -13.79
C PRO A 13 6.52 -27.91 -14.07
N THR A 14 6.97 -27.77 -15.30
CA THR A 14 8.32 -28.10 -15.75
C THR A 14 9.33 -27.51 -14.76
N LYS A 15 10.27 -28.34 -14.29
CA LYS A 15 11.33 -28.08 -13.29
C LYS A 15 12.27 -26.89 -13.56
N ARG A 16 11.94 -25.97 -14.47
CA ARG A 16 12.78 -24.88 -14.97
C ARG A 16 12.31 -23.47 -14.60
N HIS A 17 11.57 -23.32 -13.51
CA HIS A 17 11.30 -22.02 -12.86
C HIS A 17 11.67 -22.03 -11.37
N ARG A 18 12.70 -22.79 -11.01
CA ARG A 18 13.43 -22.66 -9.74
C ARG A 18 14.66 -21.80 -9.97
N SER A 19 14.52 -20.48 -9.88
CA SER A 19 15.56 -19.50 -9.51
C SER A 19 15.20 -18.12 -10.05
N ARG A 20 14.41 -17.36 -9.29
CA ARG A 20 14.33 -15.88 -9.27
C ARG A 20 12.98 -15.41 -8.69
N LEU A 21 12.71 -15.73 -7.43
CA LEU A 21 12.14 -14.70 -6.57
C LEU A 21 13.22 -14.36 -5.56
N ARG A 22 14.05 -13.41 -6.02
CA ARG A 22 15.05 -12.71 -5.23
C ARG A 22 14.37 -12.16 -3.98
N LYS A 23 15.02 -12.36 -2.83
CA LYS A 23 15.07 -11.45 -1.68
C LYS A 23 14.37 -10.12 -1.96
N SER A 24 13.09 -10.02 -1.63
CA SER A 24 12.37 -8.75 -1.65
C SER A 24 12.75 -7.99 -0.38
N HIS A 25 13.71 -7.08 -0.51
CA HIS A 25 13.95 -6.01 0.48
C HIS A 25 12.68 -5.14 0.71
N GLY A 26 11.59 -5.33 -0.05
CA GLY A 26 10.29 -4.71 0.16
C GLY A 26 9.37 -5.45 1.15
N ALA A 27 9.53 -6.78 1.33
CA ALA A 27 8.68 -7.56 2.24
C ALA A 27 8.89 -7.17 3.71
N ALA A 28 10.15 -6.86 4.08
CA ALA A 28 10.49 -6.39 5.42
C ALA A 28 9.90 -5.00 5.76
N ARG A 29 9.54 -4.19 4.74
CA ARG A 29 8.97 -2.85 4.95
C ARG A 29 7.47 -2.88 5.23
N ILE A 30 6.75 -3.84 4.63
CA ILE A 30 5.31 -4.07 4.84
C ILE A 30 5.08 -4.78 6.20
N HIS A 31 6.01 -5.65 6.60
CA HIS A 31 5.93 -6.41 7.85
C HIS A 31 5.89 -5.53 9.12
N ASN A 32 6.43 -4.31 9.06
CA ASN A 32 6.44 -3.37 10.20
C ASN A 32 5.21 -2.45 10.25
N THR A 33 4.35 -2.43 9.22
CA THR A 33 3.19 -1.52 9.15
C THR A 33 1.86 -2.22 9.39
N HIS A 34 1.75 -3.53 9.16
CA HIS A 34 0.50 -4.27 9.38
C HIS A 34 0.77 -5.74 9.77
N PRO A 35 0.89 -6.08 11.08
CA PRO A 35 1.25 -7.43 11.53
C PRO A 35 0.28 -8.50 11.02
N GLU A 36 -1.00 -8.15 10.88
CA GLU A 36 -2.03 -9.07 10.35
C GLU A 36 -1.76 -9.46 8.90
N LEU A 37 -1.11 -8.60 8.08
CA LEU A 37 -0.76 -8.94 6.70
C LEU A 37 0.40 -9.94 6.66
N GLY A 38 1.33 -9.83 7.61
CA GLY A 38 2.45 -10.76 7.77
C GLY A 38 1.96 -12.16 8.12
N ASP A 39 1.08 -12.26 9.13
CA ASP A 39 0.46 -13.52 9.54
C ASP A 39 -0.35 -14.16 8.40
N LEU A 40 -1.04 -13.33 7.62
CA LEU A 40 -1.81 -13.77 6.46
C LEU A 40 -0.93 -14.31 5.32
N CYS A 41 0.20 -13.64 5.03
CA CYS A 41 1.17 -14.12 4.06
C CYS A 41 1.78 -15.46 4.50
N ASN A 42 2.11 -15.59 5.78
CA ASN A 42 2.63 -16.85 6.34
C ASN A 42 1.59 -17.98 6.22
N ALA A 43 0.31 -17.70 6.49
CA ALA A 43 -0.77 -18.66 6.31
C ALA A 43 -0.98 -19.06 4.84
N ALA A 44 -0.87 -18.10 3.91
CA ALA A 44 -0.92 -18.38 2.47
C ALA A 44 0.24 -19.29 2.03
N ASP A 45 1.46 -18.97 2.46
CA ASP A 45 2.66 -19.76 2.16
C ASP A 45 2.53 -21.18 2.71
N GLN A 46 2.02 -21.33 3.93
CA GLN A 46 1.75 -22.65 4.52
C GLN A 46 0.73 -23.44 3.69
N ALA A 47 -0.41 -22.84 3.33
CA ALA A 47 -1.43 -23.50 2.51
C ALA A 47 -0.87 -23.94 1.14
N VAL A 48 -0.02 -23.13 0.52
CA VAL A 48 0.66 -23.47 -0.74
C VAL A 48 1.63 -24.65 -0.56
N GLN A 49 2.39 -24.69 0.53
CA GLN A 49 3.32 -25.79 0.81
C GLN A 49 2.57 -27.12 1.07
N GLU A 50 1.48 -27.07 1.80
CA GLU A 50 0.62 -28.24 2.07
C GLU A 50 -0.01 -28.79 0.78
N TYR A 51 -0.47 -27.89 -0.09
CA TYR A 51 -0.97 -28.25 -1.42
C TYR A 51 0.10 -28.93 -2.28
N GLN A 52 1.30 -28.36 -2.34
CA GLN A 52 2.43 -28.93 -3.10
C GLN A 52 2.81 -30.32 -2.59
N THR A 53 2.82 -30.50 -1.27
CA THR A 53 3.12 -31.80 -0.65
C THR A 53 2.08 -32.85 -1.04
N SER A 54 0.79 -32.50 -0.96
CA SER A 54 -0.32 -33.38 -1.36
C SER A 54 -0.28 -33.73 -2.85
N LEU A 55 0.05 -32.76 -3.70
CA LEU A 55 0.19 -32.98 -5.15
C LEU A 55 1.37 -33.91 -5.47
N ASN A 56 2.50 -33.74 -4.78
CA ASN A 56 3.67 -34.61 -4.96
C ASN A 56 3.40 -36.05 -4.51
N ASP A 57 2.70 -36.24 -3.38
CA ASP A 57 2.29 -37.57 -2.92
C ASP A 57 1.37 -38.26 -3.93
N LEU A 58 0.33 -37.56 -4.39
CA LEU A 58 -0.59 -38.10 -5.40
C LEU A 58 0.14 -38.44 -6.70
N SER A 59 1.03 -37.57 -7.17
CA SER A 59 1.84 -37.81 -8.37
C SER A 59 2.70 -39.07 -8.22
N ALA A 60 3.39 -39.23 -7.09
CA ALA A 60 4.19 -40.41 -6.79
C ALA A 60 3.35 -41.69 -6.76
N ARG A 61 2.11 -41.61 -6.26
CA ARG A 61 1.17 -42.75 -6.24
C ARG A 61 0.68 -43.09 -7.64
N ILE A 62 0.27 -42.10 -8.44
CA ILE A 62 -0.16 -42.29 -9.83
C ILE A 62 0.94 -42.94 -10.67
N GLN A 63 2.18 -42.50 -10.53
CA GLN A 63 3.34 -43.05 -11.26
C GLN A 63 3.49 -44.56 -11.08
N LYS A 64 3.17 -45.11 -9.91
CA LYS A 64 3.22 -46.56 -9.64
C LYS A 64 2.24 -47.36 -10.51
N TYR A 65 1.13 -46.74 -10.93
CA TYR A 65 0.10 -47.40 -11.72
C TYR A 65 0.29 -47.18 -13.22
N VAL A 66 0.93 -46.10 -13.66
CA VAL A 66 1.10 -45.77 -15.10
C VAL A 66 1.62 -46.96 -15.93
N ALA A 67 2.57 -47.75 -15.43
CA ALA A 67 3.11 -48.92 -16.14
C ALA A 67 2.08 -50.05 -16.36
N HIS A 68 1.12 -50.21 -15.46
CA HIS A 68 0.09 -51.26 -15.49
C HIS A 68 -1.14 -50.90 -16.34
N PHE A 69 -1.23 -49.64 -16.78
CA PHE A 69 -2.34 -49.13 -17.59
C PHE A 69 -1.95 -48.86 -19.07
N ARG A 70 -0.71 -49.15 -19.47
CA ARG A 70 -0.25 -49.03 -20.88
C ARG A 70 -0.83 -50.15 -21.76
N GLU A 71 -0.96 -49.87 -23.05
CA GLU A 71 -1.32 -50.88 -24.07
C GLU A 71 -0.24 -51.97 -24.10
N GLY A 72 -0.62 -53.22 -23.85
CA GLY A 72 0.31 -54.36 -23.63
C GLY A 72 0.57 -54.72 -22.16
N GLY A 73 0.15 -53.88 -21.20
CA GLY A 73 0.29 -54.14 -19.77
C GLY A 73 1.74 -54.16 -19.28
N SER A 74 1.96 -54.70 -18.07
CA SER A 74 3.31 -54.94 -17.54
C SER A 74 3.93 -56.26 -18.02
N GLY A 75 3.26 -56.97 -18.94
CA GLY A 75 3.58 -58.34 -19.34
C GLY A 75 2.92 -59.42 -18.48
N ASN A 76 2.16 -59.05 -17.43
CA ASN A 76 1.38 -59.97 -16.60
C ASN A 76 -0.06 -59.49 -16.42
N ALA A 77 -0.98 -60.08 -17.18
CA ALA A 77 -2.39 -59.68 -17.25
C ALA A 77 -3.12 -59.76 -15.90
N VAL A 78 -2.83 -60.77 -15.08
CA VAL A 78 -3.47 -60.94 -13.75
C VAL A 78 -3.03 -59.84 -12.79
N LYS A 79 -1.73 -59.50 -12.80
CA LYS A 79 -1.17 -58.39 -12.02
C LYS A 79 -1.76 -57.05 -12.45
N ASP A 80 -1.96 -56.85 -13.75
CA ASP A 80 -2.52 -55.61 -14.28
C ASP A 80 -4.01 -55.45 -13.92
N VAL A 81 -4.80 -56.53 -13.97
CA VAL A 81 -6.20 -56.51 -13.49
C VAL A 81 -6.26 -56.24 -11.98
N GLY A 82 -5.39 -56.87 -11.19
CA GLY A 82 -5.30 -56.62 -9.75
C GLY A 82 -4.93 -55.17 -9.41
N MET A 83 -4.02 -54.56 -10.16
CA MET A 83 -3.65 -53.15 -10.00
C MET A 83 -4.78 -52.19 -10.42
N LYS A 84 -5.54 -52.52 -11.47
CA LYS A 84 -6.74 -51.76 -11.86
C LYS A 84 -7.82 -51.80 -10.78
N LEU A 85 -8.07 -52.98 -10.21
CA LEU A 85 -9.05 -53.14 -9.14
C LEU A 85 -8.60 -52.41 -7.86
N ARG A 86 -7.32 -52.53 -7.50
CA ARG A 86 -6.71 -51.78 -6.38
C ARG A 86 -6.83 -50.27 -6.57
N TRP A 87 -6.60 -49.77 -7.78
CA TRP A 87 -6.79 -48.36 -8.12
C TRP A 87 -8.25 -47.92 -7.88
N HIS A 88 -9.22 -48.72 -8.33
CA HIS A 88 -10.64 -48.42 -8.11
C HIS A 88 -11.08 -48.49 -6.64
N ILE A 89 -10.54 -49.43 -5.86
CA ILE A 89 -10.94 -49.64 -4.47
C ILE A 89 -10.25 -48.67 -3.51
N ARG A 90 -8.95 -48.41 -3.66
CA ARG A 90 -8.13 -47.73 -2.64
C ARG A 90 -7.66 -46.34 -3.04
N GLU A 91 -7.54 -46.07 -4.34
CA GLU A 91 -6.92 -44.86 -4.83
C GLU A 91 -7.94 -43.76 -5.18
N LYS A 92 -9.20 -44.16 -5.41
CA LYS A 92 -10.35 -43.23 -5.54
C LYS A 92 -10.48 -42.34 -4.29
N ASP A 93 -10.28 -42.89 -3.10
CA ASP A 93 -10.31 -42.12 -1.85
C ASP A 93 -9.18 -41.09 -1.76
N ALA A 94 -8.00 -41.41 -2.30
CA ALA A 94 -6.89 -40.46 -2.36
C ALA A 94 -7.20 -39.27 -3.28
N ILE A 95 -7.89 -39.51 -4.41
CA ILE A 95 -8.35 -38.47 -5.32
C ILE A 95 -9.42 -37.60 -4.66
N VAL A 96 -10.39 -38.20 -3.95
CA VAL A 96 -11.41 -37.46 -3.21
C VAL A 96 -10.77 -36.61 -2.11
N LYS A 97 -9.81 -37.17 -1.35
CA LYS A 97 -9.06 -36.44 -0.33
C LYS A 97 -8.28 -35.27 -0.93
N PHE A 98 -7.63 -35.47 -2.08
CA PHE A 98 -6.93 -34.40 -2.79
C PHE A 98 -7.88 -33.31 -3.28
N ARG A 99 -9.03 -33.68 -3.85
CA ARG A 99 -10.06 -32.72 -4.28
C ARG A 99 -10.58 -31.90 -3.09
N ASN A 100 -10.81 -32.54 -1.94
CA ASN A 100 -11.22 -31.85 -0.72
C ASN A 100 -10.13 -30.90 -0.24
N SER A 101 -8.85 -31.31 -0.26
CA SER A 101 -7.71 -30.43 0.05
C SER A 101 -7.65 -29.22 -0.88
N ILE A 102 -7.83 -29.38 -2.20
CA ILE A 102 -7.94 -28.24 -3.13
C ILE A 102 -9.08 -27.31 -2.73
N ALA A 103 -10.28 -27.86 -2.48
CA ALA A 103 -11.43 -27.05 -2.13
C ALA A 103 -11.18 -26.25 -0.84
N THR A 104 -10.54 -26.86 0.17
CA THR A 104 -10.13 -26.20 1.41
C THR A 104 -9.12 -25.09 1.14
N HIS A 105 -8.05 -25.34 0.37
CA HIS A 105 -7.03 -24.32 0.09
C HIS A 105 -7.58 -23.16 -0.76
N THR A 106 -8.43 -23.43 -1.75
CA THR A 106 -9.10 -22.40 -2.54
C THR A 106 -9.99 -21.52 -1.65
N SER A 107 -10.72 -22.14 -0.71
CA SER A 107 -11.55 -21.40 0.25
C SER A 107 -10.69 -20.54 1.18
N ALA A 108 -9.58 -21.09 1.68
CA ALA A 108 -8.62 -20.35 2.49
C ALA A 108 -8.07 -19.14 1.72
N LEU A 109 -7.56 -19.32 0.49
CA LEU A 109 -7.04 -18.23 -0.34
C LEU A 109 -8.09 -17.14 -0.61
N ASN A 110 -9.35 -17.52 -0.85
CA ASN A 110 -10.43 -16.55 -1.02
C ASN A 110 -10.68 -15.73 0.25
N ILE A 111 -10.64 -16.36 1.43
CA ILE A 111 -10.75 -15.66 2.72
C ILE A 111 -9.56 -14.72 2.92
N LEU A 112 -8.33 -15.17 2.64
CA LEU A 112 -7.15 -14.32 2.76
C LEU A 112 -7.24 -13.13 1.81
N LEU A 113 -7.60 -13.34 0.54
CA LEU A 113 -7.76 -12.27 -0.44
C LEU A 113 -8.83 -11.25 0.00
N ALA A 114 -9.97 -11.72 0.50
CA ALA A 114 -11.02 -10.86 1.03
C ALA A 114 -10.55 -10.06 2.25
N SER A 115 -9.72 -10.66 3.11
CA SER A 115 -9.12 -9.98 4.27
C SER A 115 -8.20 -8.85 3.85
N VAL A 116 -7.21 -9.10 2.96
CA VAL A 116 -6.29 -8.06 2.46
C VAL A 116 -7.06 -6.94 1.77
N THR A 117 -8.05 -7.28 0.96
CA THR A 117 -8.86 -6.29 0.26
C THR A 117 -9.63 -5.42 1.26
N ARG A 118 -10.16 -6.02 2.33
CA ARG A 118 -10.88 -5.28 3.38
C ARG A 118 -9.95 -4.35 4.16
N THR A 119 -8.76 -4.79 4.54
CA THR A 119 -7.80 -3.97 5.31
C THR A 119 -7.31 -2.78 4.48
N THR A 120 -6.88 -3.03 3.24
CA THR A 120 -6.42 -1.97 2.33
C THR A 120 -7.50 -0.92 2.01
N ILE A 121 -8.74 -1.35 1.73
CA ILE A 121 -9.86 -0.43 1.53
C ILE A 121 -10.13 0.40 2.78
N ARG A 122 -10.09 -0.22 3.96
CA ARG A 122 -10.31 0.48 5.24
C ARG A 122 -9.26 1.56 5.47
N GLU A 123 -7.99 1.27 5.23
CA GLU A 123 -6.89 2.24 5.36
C GLU A 123 -7.06 3.42 4.40
N ILE A 124 -7.41 3.14 3.14
CA ILE A 124 -7.67 4.18 2.14
C ILE A 124 -8.81 5.09 2.60
N ILE A 125 -9.94 4.52 3.01
CA ILE A 125 -11.09 5.29 3.51
C ILE A 125 -10.68 6.15 4.71
N GLN A 126 -9.92 5.59 5.65
CA GLN A 126 -9.47 6.32 6.84
C GLN A 126 -8.54 7.48 6.47
N SER A 127 -7.57 7.25 5.57
CA SER A 127 -6.64 8.30 5.10
C SER A 127 -7.35 9.42 4.33
N PHE A 128 -8.40 9.08 3.58
CA PHE A 128 -9.19 10.07 2.88
C PHE A 128 -10.02 10.92 3.86
N GLY A 129 -10.60 10.28 4.90
CA GLY A 129 -11.31 10.97 5.96
C GLY A 129 -10.43 11.97 6.71
N THR A 130 -9.20 11.58 7.07
CA THR A 130 -8.27 12.50 7.74
C THR A 130 -7.87 13.65 6.83
N LEU A 131 -7.59 13.40 5.55
CA LEU A 131 -7.28 14.43 4.57
C LEU A 131 -8.45 15.43 4.44
N GLN A 132 -9.68 14.94 4.33
CA GLN A 132 -10.86 15.79 4.25
C GLN A 132 -11.01 16.71 5.47
N THR A 133 -10.81 16.18 6.68
CA THR A 133 -10.83 16.97 7.91
C THR A 133 -9.76 18.05 7.89
N THR A 134 -8.52 17.72 7.51
CA THR A 134 -7.44 18.71 7.44
C THR A 134 -7.72 19.81 6.42
N CYS A 135 -8.33 19.48 5.27
CA CYS A 135 -8.73 20.49 4.29
C CYS A 135 -9.78 21.46 4.84
N ILE A 136 -10.74 20.98 5.63
CA ILE A 136 -11.74 21.82 6.28
C ILE A 136 -11.07 22.75 7.30
N GLU A 137 -10.19 22.22 8.14
CA GLU A 137 -9.45 23.00 9.15
C GLU A 137 -8.56 24.08 8.52
N ILE A 138 -7.87 23.75 7.43
CA ILE A 138 -7.04 24.69 6.67
C ILE A 138 -7.92 25.80 6.08
N ARG A 139 -9.04 25.45 5.44
CA ARG A 139 -9.99 26.42 4.89
C ARG A 139 -10.47 27.38 5.96
N ASP A 140 -10.88 26.87 7.12
CA ASP A 140 -11.41 27.69 8.20
C ASP A 140 -10.31 28.59 8.81
N SER A 141 -9.07 28.11 8.86
CA SER A 141 -7.90 28.90 9.27
C SER A 141 -7.58 30.02 8.29
N ILE A 142 -7.63 29.76 6.98
CA ILE A 142 -7.45 30.78 5.94
C ILE A 142 -8.52 31.87 6.05
N LEU A 143 -9.79 31.49 6.26
CA LEU A 143 -10.87 32.46 6.42
C LEU A 143 -10.66 33.37 7.65
N LYS A 144 -10.18 32.80 8.77
CA LYS A 144 -9.82 33.58 9.97
C LYS A 144 -8.68 34.55 9.70
N LEU A 145 -7.62 34.12 8.99
CA LEU A 145 -6.50 34.98 8.61
C LEU A 145 -6.95 36.13 7.71
N LEU A 146 -7.79 35.85 6.72
CA LEU A 146 -8.35 36.89 5.84
C LEU A 146 -9.18 37.92 6.62
N HIS A 147 -10.02 37.47 7.56
CA HIS A 147 -10.78 38.36 8.41
C HIS A 147 -9.89 39.23 9.30
N SER A 148 -8.86 38.62 9.91
CA SER A 148 -7.88 39.34 10.72
C SER A 148 -7.12 40.40 9.90
N ASN A 149 -6.65 40.05 8.70
CA ASN A 149 -5.98 40.98 7.79
C ASN A 149 -6.89 42.16 7.42
N ASN A 150 -8.17 41.90 7.12
CA ASN A 150 -9.12 42.98 6.84
C ASN A 150 -9.32 43.92 8.03
N ASN A 151 -9.36 43.39 9.26
CA ASN A 151 -9.47 44.21 10.47
C ASN A 151 -8.21 45.06 10.70
N ILE A 152 -7.02 44.50 10.47
CA ILE A 152 -5.75 45.24 10.55
C ILE A 152 -5.70 46.37 9.53
N LEU A 153 -6.06 46.08 8.26
CA LEU A 153 -6.10 47.09 7.21
C LEU A 153 -7.10 48.21 7.52
N LYS A 154 -8.25 47.86 8.11
CA LYS A 154 -9.25 48.84 8.57
C LYS A 154 -8.67 49.73 9.67
N ALA A 155 -8.05 49.14 10.70
CA ALA A 155 -7.41 49.90 11.78
C ALA A 155 -6.30 50.83 11.27
N LEU A 156 -5.47 50.36 10.32
CA LEU A 156 -4.44 51.19 9.69
C LEU A 156 -5.05 52.38 8.94
N ARG A 157 -6.15 52.19 8.20
CA ARG A 157 -6.85 53.29 7.53
C ARG A 157 -7.45 54.29 8.52
N GLU A 158 -8.01 53.81 9.63
CA GLU A 158 -8.54 54.68 10.69
C GLU A 158 -7.42 55.55 11.27
N ILE A 159 -6.25 54.96 11.57
CA ILE A 159 -5.05 55.69 12.03
C ILE A 159 -4.61 56.72 10.99
N GLN A 160 -4.47 56.33 9.72
CA GLN A 160 -4.09 57.24 8.63
C GLN A 160 -5.07 58.41 8.49
N SER A 161 -6.37 58.17 8.64
CA SER A 161 -7.38 59.22 8.54
C SER A 161 -7.39 60.19 9.73
N GLY A 162 -6.92 59.75 10.90
CA GLY A 162 -6.80 60.58 12.10
C GLY A 162 -5.52 61.42 12.15
N LEU A 163 -4.53 61.12 11.31
CA LEU A 163 -3.31 61.91 11.17
C LEU A 163 -3.62 63.20 10.37
N PRO A 164 -3.27 64.39 10.88
CA PRO A 164 -3.38 65.62 10.12
C PRO A 164 -2.53 65.52 8.85
N SER A 165 -3.12 65.80 7.69
CA SER A 165 -2.39 65.90 6.40
C SER A 165 -1.19 66.86 6.41
N THR A 166 -1.09 67.72 7.42
CA THR A 166 0.02 68.64 7.69
C THR A 166 1.23 67.97 8.35
N LEU A 167 1.09 66.87 9.12
CA LEU A 167 2.22 66.22 9.79
C LEU A 167 3.15 65.49 8.81
N GLU A 168 2.61 64.87 7.76
CA GLU A 168 3.43 64.28 6.69
C GLU A 168 4.18 65.33 5.85
N ARG A 169 3.62 66.55 5.72
CA ARG A 169 4.29 67.65 5.02
C ARG A 169 5.28 68.40 5.90
N ASN A 170 4.98 68.62 7.18
CA ASN A 170 5.83 69.43 8.06
C ASN A 170 7.02 68.64 8.63
N LEU A 171 6.90 67.33 8.90
CA LEU A 171 8.01 66.55 9.46
C LEU A 171 9.18 66.36 8.49
N ILE A 172 8.93 66.45 7.18
CA ILE A 172 9.98 66.31 6.14
C ILE A 172 10.46 67.67 5.65
N GLN A 173 9.62 68.72 5.73
CA GLN A 173 9.95 70.04 5.19
C GLN A 173 10.49 71.04 6.20
N GLU A 174 10.21 70.89 7.51
CA GLU A 174 10.64 71.89 8.48
C GLU A 174 12.07 71.54 8.97
N PRO A 175 13.09 72.31 8.57
CA PRO A 175 14.46 72.03 8.97
C PRO A 175 14.61 72.21 10.48
N PHE A 176 15.31 71.29 11.15
CA PHE A 176 15.64 71.51 12.55
C PHE A 176 16.67 72.65 12.62
N ILE A 177 16.47 73.56 13.56
CA ILE A 177 17.33 74.74 13.70
C ILE A 177 18.45 74.42 14.68
N LEU A 178 19.69 74.50 14.22
CA LEU A 178 20.88 74.51 15.06
C LEU A 178 21.27 75.95 15.36
N GLU A 179 21.28 76.31 16.64
CA GLU A 179 21.88 77.55 17.10
C GLU A 179 23.26 77.24 17.69
N ASP A 180 24.31 77.89 17.18
CA ASP A 180 25.65 77.76 17.75
C ASP A 180 25.84 78.61 19.02
N ALA A 181 26.95 78.40 19.72
CA ALA A 181 27.24 79.11 20.97
C ALA A 181 27.47 80.64 20.80
N ILE A 182 27.56 81.13 19.57
CA ILE A 182 27.66 82.57 19.24
C ILE A 182 26.35 83.13 18.65
N GLY A 183 25.25 82.36 18.74
CA GLY A 183 23.90 82.77 18.36
C GLY A 183 23.60 82.70 16.87
N ARG A 184 24.38 81.95 16.07
CA ARG A 184 24.10 81.76 14.64
C ARG A 184 23.17 80.58 14.43
N ILE A 185 22.17 80.81 13.60
CA ILE A 185 21.08 79.87 13.30
C ILE A 185 21.35 79.19 11.95
N ALA A 186 21.38 77.86 11.92
CA ALA A 186 21.53 77.04 10.72
C ALA A 186 20.37 76.05 10.60
N PRO A 187 19.52 76.15 9.55
CA PRO A 187 18.48 75.17 9.29
C PRO A 187 19.09 73.90 8.68
N VAL A 188 18.82 72.74 9.29
CA VAL A 188 19.29 71.44 8.78
C VAL A 188 18.08 70.57 8.40
N PRO A 189 17.92 70.25 7.11
CA PRO A 189 16.85 69.35 6.65
C PRO A 189 17.04 67.92 7.20
N LEU A 190 15.97 67.32 7.72
CA LEU A 190 15.97 65.97 8.33
C LEU A 190 16.39 64.85 7.35
N GLN A 191 16.33 65.09 6.04
CA GLN A 191 16.77 64.15 5.00
C GLN A 191 18.27 63.77 5.06
N PHE A 192 19.09 64.45 5.86
CA PHE A 192 20.54 64.22 5.97
C PHE A 192 20.97 63.40 7.20
N ILE A 193 20.04 62.96 8.05
CA ILE A 193 20.39 62.29 9.33
C ILE A 193 20.54 60.75 9.20
N ASP A 194 19.96 60.13 8.18
CA ASP A 194 19.96 58.66 8.01
C ASP A 194 20.91 58.13 6.90
N SER A 195 22.01 58.85 6.58
CA SER A 195 23.06 58.36 5.65
C SER A 195 24.31 57.87 6.37
#